data_AF-A0A4R6LCV4-F1
#
_entry.id   AF-A0A4R6LCV4-F1
#
_cell.length_a   1.000
_cell.length_b   1.000
_cell.length_c   1.000
_cell.angle_alpha   90.00
_cell.angle_beta   90.00
_cell.angle_gamma   90.00
#
_symmetry.space_group_name_H-M   'P 1'
#
loop_
_entity.id
_entity.type
_entity.pdbx_description
1 polymer ?
#
loop_
_entity_poly.entity_id
_entity_poly.type
_entity_poly.pdbx_seq_one_letter_code
_entity_poly.pdbx_strand_id
1 'polypeptide(L)'
;MDNEAIKLLEQINKSLVEINVRQRTLEMMEETNKLFDKSDRRVEYATNQIQNTFDRVHDKIFNFNNILIGAFLVLGTFPNDAPHVKLWTIIFPILNMVFMIYIDINQMEIHRYAAGEQEWNDVERDAYGKKIEKQTRLSMLSLFLSVGCLIYLIIKVV
;
A
#
# COMPACT_ATOMS: atom_id res chain seq x y z
N MET A 1 12.19 -7.21 -73.02
CA MET A 1 11.41 -6.85 -71.82
C MET A 1 11.44 -5.34 -71.72
N ASP A 2 10.29 -4.71 -71.58
CA ASP A 2 10.16 -3.24 -71.58
C ASP A 2 10.82 -2.62 -70.36
N ASN A 3 11.65 -1.59 -70.57
CA ASN A 3 12.43 -0.93 -69.52
C ASN A 3 11.52 -0.18 -68.51
N GLU A 4 10.32 0.23 -68.96
CA GLU A 4 9.27 0.76 -68.10
C GLU A 4 8.69 -0.29 -67.16
N ALA A 5 8.48 -1.52 -67.64
CA ALA A 5 7.96 -2.61 -66.81
C ALA A 5 8.92 -2.95 -65.66
N ILE A 6 10.23 -2.89 -65.91
CA ILE A 6 11.26 -3.11 -64.89
C ILE A 6 11.23 -2.00 -63.82
N LYS A 7 11.14 -0.72 -64.22
CA LYS A 7 11.03 0.41 -63.27
C LYS A 7 9.76 0.33 -62.43
N LEU A 8 8.65 -0.08 -63.04
CA LEU A 8 7.36 -0.17 -62.37
C LEU A 8 7.36 -1.32 -61.34
N LEU A 9 7.98 -2.45 -61.66
CA LEU A 9 8.22 -3.55 -60.71
C LEU A 9 9.11 -3.12 -59.54
N GLU A 10 10.15 -2.31 -59.79
CA GLU A 10 11.05 -1.80 -58.76
C GLU A 10 10.32 -0.84 -57.79
N GLN A 11 9.45 0.03 -58.31
CA GLN A 11 8.60 0.90 -57.49
C GLN A 11 7.57 0.14 -56.65
N ILE A 12 6.95 -0.90 -57.22
CA ILE A 12 6.03 -1.79 -56.49
C ILE A 12 6.77 -2.49 -55.36
N ASN A 13 7.96 -3.04 -55.62
CA ASN A 13 8.76 -3.72 -54.60
C ASN A 13 9.15 -2.76 -53.46
N LYS A 14 9.59 -1.55 -53.80
CA LYS A 14 9.92 -0.53 -52.79
C LYS A 14 8.71 -0.15 -51.92
N SER A 15 7.54 0.01 -52.52
CA SER A 15 6.30 0.32 -51.81
C SER A 15 5.86 -0.83 -50.89
N LEU A 16 5.97 -2.07 -51.36
CA LEU A 16 5.67 -3.26 -50.56
C LEU A 16 6.60 -3.40 -49.35
N VAL A 17 7.90 -3.14 -49.54
CA VAL A 17 8.86 -3.12 -48.43
C VAL A 17 8.50 -2.05 -47.41
N GLU A 18 8.16 -0.84 -47.84
CA GLU A 18 7.79 0.24 -46.94
C GLU A 18 6.50 -0.06 -46.16
N ILE A 19 5.49 -0.64 -46.81
CA ILE A 19 4.25 -1.08 -46.17
C ILE A 19 4.54 -2.18 -45.13
N ASN A 20 5.39 -3.15 -45.47
CA ASN A 20 5.74 -4.25 -44.56
C ASN A 20 6.47 -3.74 -43.31
N VAL A 21 7.40 -2.78 -43.49
CA VAL A 21 8.10 -2.13 -42.36
C VAL A 21 7.11 -1.38 -41.48
N ARG A 22 6.20 -0.58 -42.05
CA ARG A 22 5.18 0.14 -41.28
C ARG A 22 4.27 -0.82 -40.50
N GLN A 23 3.84 -1.90 -41.14
CA GLN A 23 2.98 -2.89 -40.52
C GLN A 23 3.68 -3.59 -39.34
N ARG A 24 4.95 -3.99 -39.50
CA ARG A 24 5.75 -4.54 -38.40
C ARG A 24 5.94 -3.55 -37.26
N THR A 25 6.16 -2.27 -37.56
CA THR A 25 6.28 -1.23 -36.53
C THR A 25 4.96 -1.07 -35.76
N LEU A 26 3.82 -1.09 -36.45
CA LEU A 26 2.49 -1.02 -35.82
C LEU A 26 2.23 -2.23 -34.92
N GLU A 27 2.52 -3.44 -35.40
CA GLU A 27 2.38 -4.68 -34.62
C GLU A 27 3.28 -4.66 -33.38
N MET A 28 4.53 -4.20 -33.52
CA MET A 28 5.48 -4.07 -32.41
C MET A 28 5.05 -3.00 -31.40
N MET A 29 4.51 -1.87 -31.86
CA MET A 29 3.94 -0.84 -31.00
C MET A 29 2.69 -1.34 -30.26
N GLU A 30 1.82 -2.10 -30.93
CA GLU A 30 0.63 -2.68 -30.31
C GLU A 30 1.01 -3.71 -29.24
N GLU A 31 1.97 -4.59 -29.52
CA GLU A 31 2.49 -5.56 -28.55
C GLU A 31 3.14 -4.86 -27.35
N THR A 32 3.93 -3.82 -27.62
CA THR A 32 4.56 -2.99 -26.58
C THR A 32 3.50 -2.31 -25.70
N ASN A 33 2.47 -1.71 -26.29
CA ASN A 33 1.37 -1.10 -25.55
C ASN A 33 0.61 -2.12 -24.68
N LYS A 34 0.36 -3.34 -25.19
CA LYS A 34 -0.25 -4.42 -24.39
C LYS A 34 0.63 -4.83 -23.21
N LEU A 35 1.95 -4.83 -23.37
CA LEU A 35 2.88 -5.13 -22.29
C LEU A 35 2.90 -4.04 -21.22
N PHE A 36 2.89 -2.76 -21.63
CA PHE A 36 2.79 -1.63 -20.70
C PHE A 36 1.49 -1.65 -19.91
N ASP A 37 0.35 -1.81 -20.59
CA ASP A 37 -0.97 -1.89 -19.95
C ASP A 37 -1.05 -3.08 -18.97
N LYS A 38 -0.48 -4.24 -19.34
CA LYS A 38 -0.39 -5.38 -18.42
C LYS A 38 0.52 -5.10 -17.22
N SER A 39 1.58 -4.32 -17.40
CA SER A 39 2.49 -3.91 -16.32
C SER A 39 1.78 -2.95 -15.36
N ASP A 40 1.13 -1.92 -15.89
CA ASP A 40 0.42 -0.90 -15.11
C ASP A 40 -0.69 -1.53 -14.27
N ARG A 41 -1.49 -2.42 -14.87
CA ARG A 41 -2.52 -3.17 -14.14
C ARG A 41 -1.95 -4.05 -13.03
N ARG A 42 -0.75 -4.63 -13.20
CA ARG A 42 -0.11 -5.42 -12.13
C ARG A 42 0.35 -4.53 -10.98
N VAL A 43 0.90 -3.35 -11.29
CA VAL A 43 1.33 -2.38 -10.29
C VAL A 43 0.11 -1.90 -9.50
N GLU A 44 -0.95 -1.49 -10.18
CA GLU A 44 -2.21 -1.08 -9.56
C GLU A 44 -2.79 -2.19 -8.67
N TYR A 45 -2.82 -3.42 -9.18
CA TYR A 45 -3.29 -4.58 -8.41
C TYR A 45 -2.45 -4.83 -7.15
N ALA A 46 -1.12 -4.77 -7.26
CA ALA A 46 -0.22 -4.96 -6.12
C ALA A 46 -0.38 -3.86 -5.07
N THR A 47 -0.46 -2.59 -5.50
CA THR A 47 -0.69 -1.44 -4.61
C THR A 47 -2.03 -1.56 -3.87
N ASN A 48 -3.09 -1.91 -4.60
CA ASN A 48 -4.40 -2.16 -4.00
C ASN A 48 -4.37 -3.33 -3.02
N GLN A 49 -3.63 -4.40 -3.32
CA GLN A 49 -3.50 -5.55 -2.42
C GLN A 49 -2.75 -5.19 -1.13
N ILE A 50 -1.66 -4.41 -1.23
CA ILE A 50 -0.91 -3.92 -0.08
C ILE A 50 -1.81 -3.04 0.79
N GLN A 51 -2.54 -2.10 0.20
CA GLN A 51 -3.48 -1.23 0.91
C GLN A 51 -4.55 -2.03 1.65
N ASN A 52 -5.25 -2.92 0.94
CA ASN A 52 -6.28 -3.76 1.55
C ASN A 52 -5.74 -4.63 2.70
N THR A 53 -4.47 -5.06 2.59
CA THR A 53 -3.82 -5.84 3.65
C THR A 53 -3.49 -4.96 4.86
N PHE A 54 -2.98 -3.75 4.62
CA PHE A 54 -2.71 -2.78 5.68
C PHE A 54 -3.98 -2.44 6.45
N ASP A 55 -5.05 -2.06 5.75
CA ASP A 55 -6.32 -1.66 6.35
C ASP A 55 -6.87 -2.79 7.23
N ARG A 56 -6.84 -4.04 6.73
CA ARG A 56 -7.24 -5.22 7.51
C ARG A 56 -6.40 -5.45 8.77
N VAL A 57 -5.09 -5.18 8.71
CA VAL A 57 -4.22 -5.31 9.89
C VAL A 57 -4.54 -4.21 10.89
N HIS A 58 -4.71 -2.97 10.41
CA HIS A 58 -5.00 -1.83 11.25
C HIS A 58 -6.36 -1.98 11.95
N ASP A 59 -7.41 -2.41 11.23
CA ASP A 59 -8.72 -2.72 11.79
C ASP A 59 -8.66 -3.77 12.91
N LYS A 60 -7.86 -4.83 12.73
CA LYS A 60 -7.67 -5.86 13.75
C LYS A 60 -6.96 -5.31 14.98
N ILE A 61 -5.93 -4.50 14.79
CA ILE A 61 -5.19 -3.86 15.87
C ILE A 61 -6.10 -2.88 16.64
N PHE A 62 -6.91 -2.09 15.93
CA PHE A 62 -7.84 -1.15 16.51
C PHE A 62 -8.92 -1.85 17.34
N ASN A 63 -9.51 -2.92 16.80
CA ASN A 63 -10.46 -3.76 17.53
C ASN A 63 -9.83 -4.39 18.77
N PHE A 64 -8.60 -4.89 18.66
CA PHE A 64 -7.85 -5.41 19.80
C PHE A 64 -7.62 -4.34 20.88
N ASN A 65 -7.24 -3.13 20.48
CA ASN A 65 -7.08 -2.00 21.41
C ASN A 65 -8.40 -1.61 22.08
N ASN A 66 -9.53 -1.63 21.37
CA ASN A 66 -10.85 -1.38 21.96
C ASN A 66 -11.24 -2.45 22.99
N ILE A 67 -10.93 -3.72 22.72
CA ILE A 67 -11.11 -4.81 23.70
C ILE A 67 -10.24 -4.57 24.94
N LEU A 68 -8.99 -4.13 24.76
CA LEU A 68 -8.12 -3.76 25.87
C LEU A 68 -8.69 -2.62 26.71
N ILE A 69 -9.20 -1.55 26.09
CA ILE A 69 -9.87 -0.45 26.81
C ILE A 69 -11.02 -1.00 27.67
N GLY A 70 -11.85 -1.88 27.10
CA GLY A 70 -12.93 -2.55 27.83
C GLY A 70 -12.42 -3.38 29.02
N ALA A 71 -11.36 -4.16 28.81
CA ALA A 71 -10.73 -4.97 29.87
C ALA A 71 -10.15 -4.09 31.00
N PHE A 72 -9.44 -3.00 30.67
CA PHE A 72 -8.92 -2.04 31.64
C PHE A 72 -10.05 -1.35 32.44
N LEU A 73 -11.18 -1.05 31.79
CA LEU A 73 -12.32 -0.43 32.45
C LEU A 73 -13.00 -1.39 33.43
N VAL A 74 -13.23 -2.64 33.02
CA VAL A 74 -13.85 -3.67 33.88
C VAL A 74 -12.93 -4.01 35.06
N LEU A 75 -11.65 -4.28 34.81
CA LEU A 75 -10.70 -4.64 35.88
C LEU A 75 -10.31 -3.46 36.77
N GLY A 76 -10.49 -2.24 36.27
CA GLY A 76 -10.29 -1.00 37.05
C GLY A 76 -11.47 -0.63 37.94
N THR A 77 -12.64 -1.20 37.68
CA THR A 77 -13.88 -0.94 38.45
C THR A 77 -14.31 -2.14 39.30
N PHE A 78 -13.85 -3.35 38.98
CA PHE A 78 -14.25 -4.58 39.67
C PHE A 78 -13.04 -5.36 40.20
N PRO A 79 -13.07 -5.83 41.47
CA PRO A 79 -14.04 -5.55 42.53
C PRO A 79 -13.84 -4.15 43.16
N ASN A 80 -14.94 -3.46 43.49
CA ASN A 80 -14.94 -2.07 43.99
C ASN A 80 -14.04 -1.85 45.23
N ASP A 81 -13.84 -2.88 46.05
CA ASP A 81 -13.07 -2.78 47.30
C ASP A 81 -11.55 -2.95 47.11
N ALA A 82 -11.13 -3.59 46.02
CA ALA A 82 -9.72 -3.82 45.70
C ALA A 82 -9.56 -4.05 44.17
N PRO A 83 -9.69 -2.98 43.35
CA PRO A 83 -9.59 -3.13 41.91
C PRO A 83 -8.21 -3.68 41.53
N HIS A 84 -8.19 -4.68 40.63
CA HIS A 84 -6.97 -5.35 40.19
C HIS A 84 -6.01 -4.39 39.46
N VAL A 85 -6.56 -3.35 38.83
CA VAL A 85 -5.79 -2.31 38.14
C VAL A 85 -6.27 -0.93 38.55
N LYS A 86 -5.36 0.04 38.63
CA LYS A 86 -5.74 1.43 38.89
C LYS A 86 -6.47 1.98 37.68
N LEU A 87 -7.65 2.59 37.88
CA LEU A 87 -8.46 3.16 36.80
C LEU A 87 -7.67 4.10 35.87
N TRP A 88 -6.71 4.85 36.41
CA TRP A 88 -5.85 5.76 35.64
C TRP A 88 -5.03 5.07 34.54
N THR A 89 -4.79 3.75 34.64
CA THR A 89 -4.03 2.99 33.64
C THR A 89 -4.79 2.79 32.31
N ILE A 90 -6.10 3.07 32.26
CA ILE A 90 -6.87 3.10 31.01
C ILE A 90 -6.38 4.17 30.03
N ILE A 91 -5.63 5.17 30.51
CA ILE A 91 -5.05 6.20 29.66
C ILE A 91 -4.06 5.63 28.64
N PHE A 92 -3.40 4.50 28.95
CA PHE A 92 -2.43 3.86 28.07
C PHE A 92 -3.06 3.33 26.76
N PRO A 93 -4.09 2.46 26.80
CA PRO A 93 -4.74 2.02 25.56
C PRO A 93 -5.51 3.16 24.86
N ILE A 94 -5.97 4.19 25.57
CA ILE A 94 -6.55 5.40 24.94
C ILE A 94 -5.48 6.18 24.16
N LEU A 95 -4.30 6.40 24.75
CA LEU A 95 -3.20 7.08 24.06
C LEU A 95 -2.72 6.29 22.85
N ASN A 96 -2.68 4.95 22.96
CA ASN A 96 -2.38 4.05 21.86
C ASN A 96 -3.43 4.16 20.73
N MET A 97 -4.71 4.35 21.08
CA MET A 97 -5.79 4.60 20.10
C MET A 97 -5.55 5.91 19.33
N VAL A 98 -5.17 6.98 20.02
CA VAL A 98 -4.85 8.28 19.39
C VAL A 98 -3.63 8.14 18.47
N PHE A 99 -2.63 7.36 18.90
CA PHE A 99 -1.47 7.06 18.07
C PHE A 99 -1.82 6.27 16.80
N MET A 100 -2.74 5.30 16.88
CA MET A 100 -3.28 4.59 15.70
C MET A 100 -3.98 5.55 14.72
N ILE A 101 -4.83 6.45 15.23
CA ILE A 101 -5.50 7.45 14.37
C ILE A 101 -4.48 8.34 13.65
N TYR A 102 -3.39 8.72 14.33
CA TYR A 102 -2.30 9.47 13.70
C TYR A 102 -1.60 8.69 12.59
N ILE A 103 -1.44 7.36 12.74
CA ILE A 103 -0.87 6.51 11.70
C ILE A 103 -1.77 6.47 10.46
N ASP A 104 -3.09 6.37 10.64
CA ASP A 104 -4.07 6.37 9.54
C ASP A 104 -4.04 7.67 8.74
N ILE A 105 -3.96 8.82 9.43
CA ILE A 105 -3.85 10.13 8.76
C ILE A 105 -2.60 10.19 7.88
N ASN A 106 -1.45 9.73 8.38
CA ASN A 106 -0.22 9.67 7.59
C ASN A 106 -0.34 8.71 6.39
N GLN A 107 -1.10 7.63 6.54
CA GLN A 107 -1.34 6.69 5.44
C GLN A 107 -2.11 7.35 4.32
N MET A 108 -3.15 8.12 4.66
CA MET A 108 -3.94 8.86 3.70
C MET A 108 -3.09 9.85 2.90
N GLU A 109 -2.12 10.52 3.54
CA GLU A 109 -1.19 11.40 2.84
C GLU A 109 -0.24 10.65 1.89
N ILE A 110 0.25 9.48 2.31
CA ILE A 110 1.09 8.61 1.50
C ILE A 110 0.32 8.11 0.27
N HIS A 111 -0.96 7.74 0.43
CA HIS A 111 -1.83 7.34 -0.69
C HIS A 111 -2.13 8.50 -1.64
N ARG A 112 -2.35 9.72 -1.11
CA ARG A 112 -2.52 10.92 -1.94
C ARG A 112 -1.26 11.20 -2.77
N TYR A 113 -0.09 10.95 -2.20
CA TYR A 113 1.17 11.05 -2.94
C TYR A 113 1.23 9.97 -4.02
N ALA A 114 0.96 8.70 -3.68
CA ALA A 114 0.99 7.56 -4.59
C ALA A 114 0.09 7.71 -5.83
N ALA A 115 -1.03 8.44 -5.71
CA ALA A 115 -1.93 8.69 -6.84
C ALA A 115 -1.27 9.44 -8.02
N GLY A 116 -0.11 10.08 -7.81
CA GLY A 116 0.68 10.75 -8.85
C GLY A 116 1.85 9.93 -9.41
N GLU A 117 1.93 8.62 -9.17
CA GLU A 117 3.10 7.79 -9.48
C GLU A 117 3.51 7.81 -10.97
N GLN A 118 2.59 8.05 -11.90
CA GLN A 118 2.90 8.07 -13.35
C GLN A 118 3.89 9.17 -13.77
N GLU A 119 4.07 10.22 -12.95
CA GLU A 119 4.94 11.35 -13.27
C GLU A 119 6.27 11.32 -12.47
N TRP A 120 6.50 10.29 -11.66
CA TRP A 120 7.63 10.28 -10.72
C TRP A 120 8.98 10.00 -11.37
N ASN A 121 10.00 10.69 -10.87
CA ASN A 121 11.40 10.37 -11.14
C ASN A 121 11.92 9.27 -10.18
N ASP A 122 13.03 8.61 -10.51
CA ASP A 122 13.59 7.49 -9.72
C ASP A 122 13.85 7.88 -8.24
N VAL A 123 14.20 9.14 -7.99
CA VAL A 123 14.43 9.70 -6.64
C VAL A 123 13.13 9.79 -5.82
N GLU A 124 12.01 10.13 -6.47
CA GLU A 124 10.70 10.24 -5.81
C GLU A 124 10.13 8.86 -5.49
N ARG A 125 10.43 7.87 -6.34
CA ARG A 125 10.09 6.46 -6.12
C ARG A 125 10.81 5.86 -4.92
N ASP A 126 12.09 6.13 -4.75
CA ASP A 126 12.85 5.72 -3.56
C ASP A 126 12.35 6.43 -2.27
N ALA A 127 12.01 7.72 -2.37
CA ALA A 127 11.43 8.46 -1.26
C ALA A 127 10.07 7.89 -0.82
N TYR A 128 9.25 7.42 -1.76
CA TYR A 128 7.99 6.73 -1.46
C TYR A 128 8.21 5.39 -0.75
N GLY A 129 9.17 4.58 -1.20
CA GLY A 129 9.55 3.33 -0.52
C GLY A 129 9.94 3.56 0.94
N LYS A 130 10.75 4.59 1.22
CA LYS A 130 11.13 4.98 2.58
C LYS A 130 9.94 5.45 3.44
N LYS A 131 8.95 6.12 2.85
CA LYS A 131 7.72 6.53 3.55
C LYS A 131 6.88 5.32 3.96
N ILE A 132 6.75 4.33 3.08
CA ILE A 132 6.05 3.06 3.38
C ILE A 132 6.76 2.32 4.51
N GLU A 133 8.08 2.15 4.44
CA GLU A 133 8.85 1.44 5.47
C GLU A 133 8.71 2.12 6.85
N LYS A 134 8.80 3.45 6.87
CA LYS A 134 8.58 4.25 8.09
C LYS A 134 7.19 3.99 8.66
N GLN A 135 6.17 3.92 7.81
CA GLN A 135 4.80 3.66 8.23
C GLN A 135 4.60 2.24 8.76
N THR A 136 5.13 1.22 8.07
CA THR A 136 5.11 -0.16 8.57
C THR A 136 5.74 -0.27 9.95
N ARG A 137 6.86 0.42 10.18
CA ARG A 137 7.53 0.46 11.49
C ARG A 137 6.68 1.14 12.56
N LEU A 138 5.97 2.23 12.23
CA LEU A 138 5.06 2.89 13.15
C LEU A 138 3.87 1.99 13.52
N SER A 139 3.30 1.28 12.55
CA SER A 139 2.24 0.29 12.80
C SER A 139 2.74 -0.88 13.66
N MET A 140 3.96 -1.37 13.44
CA MET A 140 4.58 -2.37 14.31
C MET A 140 4.77 -1.87 15.75
N LEU A 141 5.17 -0.60 15.92
CA LEU A 141 5.34 0.01 17.23
C LEU A 141 3.99 0.10 17.97
N SER A 142 2.92 0.48 17.26
CA SER A 142 1.55 0.49 17.79
C SER A 142 1.06 -0.90 18.22
N LEU A 143 1.39 -1.94 17.45
CA LEU A 143 1.13 -3.33 17.82
C LEU A 143 1.92 -3.72 19.08
N PHE A 144 3.19 -3.36 19.15
CA PHE A 144 4.03 -3.64 20.32
C PHE A 144 3.52 -2.94 21.59
N LEU A 145 3.05 -1.70 21.48
CA LEU A 145 2.40 -0.98 22.58
C LEU A 145 1.11 -1.67 23.04
N SER A 146 0.28 -2.13 22.11
CA SER A 146 -0.93 -2.90 22.39
C SER A 146 -0.62 -4.20 23.14
N VAL A 147 0.38 -4.95 22.68
CA VAL A 147 0.84 -6.19 23.32
C VAL A 147 1.45 -5.90 24.70
N GLY A 148 2.21 -4.81 24.84
CA GLY A 148 2.75 -4.36 26.12
C GLY A 148 1.65 -4.06 27.14
N CYS A 149 0.55 -3.41 26.72
CA CYS A 149 -0.61 -3.17 27.57
C CYS A 149 -1.27 -4.48 28.01
N LEU A 150 -1.35 -5.48 27.12
CA LEU A 150 -1.87 -6.81 27.46
C LEU A 150 -0.97 -7.55 28.47
N ILE A 151 0.36 -7.52 28.28
CA ILE A 151 1.31 -8.13 29.22
C ILE A 151 1.20 -7.46 30.60
N TYR A 152 1.09 -6.14 30.64
CA TYR A 152 0.89 -5.40 31.88
C TYR A 152 -0.40 -5.82 32.61
N LEU A 153 -1.51 -6.00 31.88
CA LEU A 153 -2.74 -6.54 32.44
C LEU A 153 -2.53 -7.93 33.03
N ILE A 154 -1.89 -8.85 32.29
CA ILE A 154 -1.65 -10.22 32.76
C ILE A 154 -0.84 -10.22 34.07
N ILE A 155 0.24 -9.44 34.15
CA ILE A 155 1.10 -9.37 35.35
C ILE A 155 0.35 -8.78 36.55
N LYS A 156 -0.62 -7.88 36.32
CA LYS A 156 -1.41 -7.27 37.40
C LYS A 156 -2.60 -8.08 37.84
N VAL A 157 -3.11 -8.95 36.97
CA VAL A 157 -4.27 -9.81 37.24
C VAL A 157 -3.84 -11.14 37.87
N VAL A 158 -2.70 -11.71 37.46
CA VAL A 158 -2.08 -12.92 38.05
C VAL A 158 -1.40 -12.58 39.37
#